data_AF-A0A351G002-F1
#
_entry.id   AF-A0A351G002-F1
#
_cell.length_a   1.000
_cell.length_b   1.000
_cell.length_c   1.000
_cell.angle_alpha   90.00
_cell.angle_beta   90.00
_cell.angle_gamma   90.00
#
_symmetry.space_group_name_H-M   'P 1'
#
loop_
_entity.id
_entity.type
_entity.pdbx_description
1 polymer ?
#
loop_
_entity_poly.entity_id
_entity_poly.type
_entity_poly.pdbx_seq_one_letter_code
_entity_poly.pdbx_strand_id
1 'polypeptide(L)'
;DWGLEVGTLAEVFRNTSVKRVCQVDLCQSYEHKHQSLSLEDPTKGLMKMTMDILTSILRTLASRGTVLQAGHLTTLRSAYLRAAQDAIRQYHADAVVNGLQFDRHAEEAAVEGFAQQVTQAGEVFQSDPAGGEAIPNWTRVLAAFPDFPQELQTAAAADAKA
;
A
#
# COMPACT_ATOMS: atom_id res chain seq x y z
N ASP A 1 8.79 -3.08 -3.73
CA ASP A 1 8.18 -1.76 -3.96
C ASP A 1 6.70 -2.03 -4.02
N TRP A 2 5.92 -1.49 -3.08
CA TRP A 2 4.47 -1.71 -2.98
C TRP A 2 3.65 -0.66 -3.74
N GLY A 3 4.33 0.33 -4.35
CA GLY A 3 3.66 1.41 -5.07
C GLY A 3 2.88 0.90 -6.28
N LEU A 4 3.37 -0.13 -6.97
CA LEU A 4 2.74 -0.72 -8.16
C LEU A 4 1.42 -1.42 -7.81
N GLU A 5 1.39 -2.24 -6.77
CA GLU A 5 0.22 -3.00 -6.35
C GLU A 5 -0.87 -2.05 -5.86
N VAL A 6 -0.52 -1.08 -5.02
CA VAL A 6 -1.44 -0.05 -4.53
C VAL A 6 -1.95 0.82 -5.69
N GLY A 7 -1.07 1.20 -6.61
CA GLY A 7 -1.44 1.94 -7.82
C GLY A 7 -2.43 1.15 -8.67
N THR A 8 -2.17 -0.14 -8.88
CA THR A 8 -3.07 -1.03 -9.64
C THR A 8 -4.46 -1.12 -8.99
N LEU A 9 -4.52 -1.26 -7.66
CA LEU A 9 -5.79 -1.24 -6.93
C LEU A 9 -6.52 0.10 -7.08
N ALA A 10 -5.78 1.22 -7.04
CA ALA A 10 -6.36 2.55 -7.26
C ALA A 10 -6.93 2.70 -8.68
N GLU A 11 -6.26 2.15 -9.69
CA GLU A 11 -6.74 2.12 -11.08
C GLU A 11 -8.01 1.28 -11.22
N VAL A 12 -8.05 0.08 -10.62
CA VAL A 12 -9.25 -0.77 -10.61
C VAL A 12 -10.41 -0.03 -9.93
N PHE A 13 -10.17 0.56 -8.76
CA PHE A 13 -11.17 1.32 -8.01
C PHE A 13 -11.70 2.53 -8.79
N ARG A 14 -10.85 3.19 -9.59
CA ARG A 14 -11.27 4.32 -10.42
C ARG A 14 -12.12 3.87 -11.61
N ASN A 15 -11.70 2.82 -12.30
CA ASN A 15 -12.24 2.47 -13.61
C ASN A 15 -13.35 1.39 -13.53
N THR A 16 -13.59 0.81 -12.36
CA THR A 16 -14.54 -0.28 -12.16
C THR A 16 -15.50 0.01 -11.00
N SER A 17 -16.80 -0.28 -11.19
CA SER A 17 -17.76 -0.22 -10.09
C SER A 17 -17.39 -1.24 -9.01
N VAL A 18 -17.44 -0.85 -7.73
CA VAL A 18 -17.20 -1.76 -6.59
C VAL A 18 -18.05 -3.03 -6.66
N LYS A 19 -19.27 -2.96 -7.21
CA LYS A 19 -20.15 -4.13 -7.41
C LYS A 19 -19.62 -5.17 -8.42
N ARG A 20 -18.60 -4.81 -9.20
CA ARG A 20 -17.91 -5.67 -10.16
C ARG A 20 -16.54 -6.13 -9.67
N VAL A 21 -16.19 -5.79 -8.43
CA VAL A 21 -14.98 -6.27 -7.75
C VAL A 21 -15.41 -7.39 -6.80
N CYS A 22 -14.69 -8.51 -6.83
CA CYS A 22 -14.87 -9.59 -5.88
C CYS A 22 -13.51 -10.06 -5.37
N GLN A 23 -13.52 -10.68 -4.19
CA GLN A 23 -12.39 -11.43 -3.65
C GLN A 23 -12.80 -12.91 -3.68
N VAL A 24 -11.88 -13.77 -4.09
CA VAL A 24 -12.06 -15.21 -4.12
C VAL A 24 -10.97 -15.86 -3.29
N ASP A 25 -11.33 -16.89 -2.54
CA ASP A 25 -10.34 -17.71 -1.86
C ASP A 25 -9.60 -18.56 -2.91
N LEU A 26 -8.26 -18.56 -2.83
CA LEU A 26 -7.41 -19.24 -3.80
C LEU A 26 -7.00 -20.64 -3.32
N CYS A 27 -6.77 -20.81 -2.02
CA CYS A 27 -6.23 -22.04 -1.47
C CYS A 27 -6.49 -22.16 0.04
N GLN A 28 -6.66 -23.40 0.51
CA GLN A 28 -6.94 -23.69 1.92
C GLN A 28 -5.82 -23.22 2.87
N SER A 29 -4.57 -23.22 2.39
CA SER A 29 -3.41 -22.77 3.16
C SER A 29 -2.52 -21.94 2.26
N TYR A 30 -2.28 -20.69 2.66
CA TYR A 30 -1.30 -19.83 2.04
C TYR A 30 -0.14 -19.60 3.00
N GLU A 31 1.07 -19.96 2.57
CA GLU A 31 2.28 -19.68 3.35
C GLU A 31 2.64 -18.20 3.18
N HIS A 32 2.29 -17.39 4.18
CA HIS A 32 2.65 -15.98 4.18
C HIS A 32 4.14 -15.83 4.47
N LYS A 33 4.85 -15.12 3.59
CA LYS A 33 6.24 -14.73 3.85
C LYS A 33 6.29 -13.66 4.94
N HIS A 34 6.57 -14.07 6.18
CA HIS A 34 6.75 -13.14 7.28
C HIS A 34 7.89 -12.16 6.99
N GLN A 35 7.60 -10.88 7.15
CA GLN A 35 8.59 -9.79 7.08
C GLN A 35 8.83 -9.27 8.50
N SER A 36 10.07 -8.84 8.77
CA SER A 36 10.38 -8.17 10.02
C SER A 36 9.66 -6.84 10.10
N LEU A 37 9.24 -6.46 11.31
CA LEU A 37 8.64 -5.14 11.54
C LEU A 37 9.61 -4.00 11.18
N SER A 38 10.88 -4.14 11.55
CA SER A 38 11.97 -3.21 11.24
C SER A 38 11.78 -1.80 11.82
N LEU A 39 11.37 -1.69 13.10
CA LEU A 39 11.19 -0.39 13.78
C LEU A 39 12.47 0.46 13.79
N GLU A 40 13.62 -0.17 13.97
CA GLU A 40 14.92 0.52 14.02
C GLU A 40 15.44 0.96 12.65
N ASP A 41 14.91 0.38 11.56
CA ASP A 41 15.32 0.71 10.20
C ASP A 41 14.09 0.81 9.29
N PRO A 42 13.50 2.02 9.17
CA PRO A 42 12.33 2.26 8.35
C PRO A 42 12.50 1.94 6.86
N THR A 43 13.73 1.72 6.39
CA THR A 43 14.02 1.39 5.00
C THR A 43 13.87 -0.10 4.69
N LYS A 44 13.51 -0.92 5.69
CA LYS A 44 13.35 -2.38 5.56
C LYS A 44 11.99 -2.86 6.07
N GLY A 45 11.70 -4.12 5.74
CA GLY A 45 10.57 -4.87 6.31
C GLY A 45 9.23 -4.16 6.16
N LEU A 46 8.39 -4.30 7.18
CA LEU A 46 7.04 -3.73 7.18
C LEU A 46 7.06 -2.20 7.23
N MET A 47 8.03 -1.57 7.90
CA MET A 47 8.14 -0.10 7.90
C MET A 47 8.31 0.45 6.47
N LYS A 48 9.20 -0.14 5.67
CA LYS A 48 9.38 0.25 4.26
C LYS A 48 8.10 0.08 3.47
N MET A 49 7.44 -1.06 3.64
CA MET A 49 6.18 -1.36 2.96
C MET A 49 5.11 -0.30 3.30
N THR A 50 4.99 0.06 4.58
CA THR A 50 4.06 1.10 5.03
C THR A 50 4.38 2.46 4.41
N MET A 51 5.66 2.85 4.31
CA MET A 51 6.09 4.07 3.63
C MET A 51 5.70 4.08 2.14
N ASP A 52 5.98 2.99 1.42
CA ASP A 52 5.64 2.82 0.01
C ASP A 52 4.12 2.96 -0.21
N ILE A 53 3.32 2.26 0.63
CA ILE A 53 1.85 2.26 0.57
C ILE A 53 1.29 3.66 0.84
N LEU A 54 1.69 4.29 1.95
CA LEU A 54 1.17 5.60 2.34
C LEU A 54 1.49 6.65 1.29
N THR A 55 2.73 6.68 0.79
CA THR A 55 3.15 7.64 -0.23
C THR A 55 2.35 7.43 -1.53
N SER A 56 2.12 6.18 -1.94
CA SER A 56 1.29 5.86 -3.10
C SER A 56 -0.17 6.31 -2.94
N ILE A 57 -0.77 6.10 -1.76
CA ILE A 57 -2.13 6.56 -1.45
C ILE A 57 -2.21 8.10 -1.50
N LEU A 58 -1.29 8.81 -0.84
CA LEU A 58 -1.29 10.27 -0.79
C LEU A 58 -1.17 10.88 -2.20
N ARG A 59 -0.25 10.36 -3.02
CA ARG A 59 -0.08 10.79 -4.43
C ARG A 59 -1.31 10.48 -5.27
N THR A 60 -1.92 9.31 -5.08
CA THR A 60 -3.16 8.93 -5.77
C THR A 60 -4.32 9.86 -5.42
N LEU A 61 -4.46 10.24 -4.14
CA LEU A 61 -5.48 11.20 -3.72
C LEU A 61 -5.23 12.59 -4.30
N ALA A 62 -3.97 13.04 -4.31
CA ALA A 62 -3.57 14.33 -4.85
C ALA A 62 -3.78 14.41 -6.37
N SER A 63 -3.44 13.36 -7.13
CA SER A 63 -3.68 13.30 -8.59
C SER A 63 -5.16 13.35 -8.96
N ARG A 64 -6.04 13.04 -8.00
CA ARG A 64 -7.50 13.15 -8.10
C ARG A 64 -8.05 14.49 -7.62
N GLY A 65 -7.18 15.45 -7.31
CA GLY A 65 -7.55 16.80 -6.86
C GLY A 65 -7.78 16.94 -5.36
N THR A 66 -7.42 15.94 -4.55
CA THR A 66 -7.52 16.05 -3.09
C THR A 66 -6.42 16.97 -2.56
N VAL A 67 -6.80 18.02 -1.85
CA VAL A 67 -5.84 18.93 -1.21
C VAL A 67 -5.46 18.38 0.17
N LEU A 68 -4.21 17.94 0.31
CA LEU A 68 -3.67 17.36 1.53
C LEU A 68 -2.70 18.35 2.19
N GLN A 69 -3.22 19.12 3.16
CA GLN A 69 -2.40 20.05 3.95
C GLN A 69 -1.77 19.34 5.16
N ALA A 70 -0.74 19.93 5.75
CA ALA A 70 -0.06 19.39 6.93
C ALA A 70 -1.04 19.02 8.07
N GLY A 71 -2.06 19.85 8.31
CA GLY A 71 -3.08 19.59 9.33
C GLY A 71 -3.88 18.30 9.08
N HIS A 72 -4.18 17.97 7.82
CA HIS A 72 -4.85 16.71 7.46
C HIS A 72 -4.00 15.50 7.87
N LEU A 73 -2.70 15.55 7.62
CA LEU A 73 -1.75 14.48 7.95
C LEU A 73 -1.60 14.30 9.47
N THR A 74 -1.56 15.41 10.22
CA THR A 74 -1.56 15.37 11.69
C THR A 74 -2.82 14.67 12.21
N THR A 75 -3.99 15.05 11.72
CA THR A 75 -5.26 14.43 12.15
C THR A 75 -5.38 12.98 11.70
N LEU A 76 -4.83 12.62 10.54
CA LEU A 76 -4.81 11.24 10.04
C LEU A 76 -4.00 10.33 10.96
N ARG A 77 -2.82 10.78 11.42
CA ARG A 77 -2.03 10.02 12.40
C ARG A 77 -2.82 9.77 13.69
N SER A 78 -3.48 10.81 14.22
CA SER A 78 -4.29 10.66 15.44
C SER A 78 -5.49 9.72 15.24
N ALA A 79 -6.17 9.80 14.10
CA ALA A 79 -7.28 8.92 13.76
C ALA A 79 -6.82 7.46 13.61
N TYR A 80 -5.69 7.24 12.94
CA TYR A 80 -5.06 5.92 12.81
C TYR A 80 -4.73 5.33 14.19
N LEU A 81 -4.04 6.09 15.05
CA LEU A 81 -3.68 5.62 16.40
C LEU A 81 -4.91 5.22 17.21
N ARG A 82 -6.00 6.00 17.15
CA ARG A 82 -7.25 5.67 17.85
C ARG A 82 -7.87 4.37 17.33
N ALA A 83 -8.02 4.25 16.02
CA ALA A 83 -8.57 3.05 15.40
C ALA A 83 -7.72 1.79 15.72
N ALA A 84 -6.39 1.94 15.68
CA ALA A 84 -5.47 0.85 15.98
C ALA A 84 -5.50 0.44 17.46
N GLN A 85 -5.59 1.40 18.39
CA GLN A 85 -5.78 1.10 19.82
C GLN A 85 -7.09 0.37 20.09
N ASP A 86 -8.16 0.69 19.36
CA ASP A 86 -9.44 -0.01 19.47
C ASP A 86 -9.32 -1.45 18.95
N ALA A 87 -8.63 -1.64 17.82
CA ALA A 87 -8.35 -2.96 17.26
C ALA A 87 -7.50 -3.82 18.22
N ILE A 88 -6.43 -3.28 18.81
CA ILE A 88 -5.60 -4.00 19.80
C ILE A 88 -6.46 -4.50 20.97
N ARG A 89 -7.36 -3.65 21.51
CA ARG A 89 -8.25 -4.06 22.60
C ARG A 89 -9.18 -5.19 22.18
N GLN A 90 -9.76 -5.11 20.98
CA GLN A 90 -10.65 -6.12 20.45
C GLN A 90 -9.94 -7.46 20.23
N TYR A 91 -8.78 -7.45 19.56
CA TYR A 91 -8.03 -8.68 19.27
C TYR A 91 -7.37 -9.29 20.50
N HIS A 92 -7.00 -8.49 21.50
CA HIS A 92 -6.60 -9.02 22.80
C HIS A 92 -7.75 -9.79 23.47
N ALA A 93 -8.97 -9.25 23.45
CA ALA A 93 -10.13 -9.95 24.01
C ALA A 93 -10.44 -11.25 23.24
N ASP A 94 -10.34 -11.22 21.92
CA ASP A 94 -10.51 -12.40 21.07
C ASP A 94 -9.45 -13.47 21.35
N ALA A 95 -8.18 -13.08 21.46
CA ALA A 95 -7.09 -13.99 21.82
C ALA A 95 -7.31 -14.64 23.19
N VAL A 96 -7.73 -13.88 24.19
CA VAL A 96 -8.05 -14.41 25.53
C VAL A 96 -9.17 -15.45 25.48
N VAL A 97 -10.25 -15.17 24.74
CA VAL A 97 -11.38 -16.10 24.59
C VAL A 97 -10.95 -17.40 23.91
N ASN A 98 -10.04 -17.31 22.94
CA ASN A 98 -9.54 -18.46 22.18
C ASN A 98 -8.31 -19.13 22.83
N GLY A 99 -7.84 -18.64 23.99
CA GLY A 99 -6.64 -19.17 24.67
C GLY A 99 -5.33 -18.93 23.90
N LEU A 100 -5.30 -17.94 23.01
CA LEU A 100 -4.12 -17.57 22.23
C LEU A 100 -3.24 -16.58 23.02
N GLN A 101 -1.92 -16.67 22.81
CA GLN A 101 -1.00 -15.66 23.33
C GLN A 101 -1.09 -14.37 22.51
N PHE A 102 -1.18 -13.24 23.20
CA PHE A 102 -1.24 -11.91 22.58
C PHE A 102 -0.30 -10.97 23.31
N ASP A 103 0.78 -10.56 22.63
CA ASP A 103 1.71 -9.58 23.17
C ASP A 103 1.22 -8.16 22.87
N ARG A 104 0.44 -7.62 23.80
CA ARG A 104 -0.11 -6.27 23.66
C ARG A 104 0.96 -5.19 23.53
N HIS A 105 2.10 -5.35 24.21
CA HIS A 105 3.15 -4.34 24.16
C HIS A 105 3.82 -4.30 22.77
N ALA A 106 4.11 -5.48 22.20
CA ALA A 106 4.64 -5.59 20.85
C ALA A 106 3.68 -4.99 19.81
N GLU A 107 2.37 -5.24 19.94
CA GLU A 107 1.34 -4.66 19.06
C GLU A 107 1.26 -3.13 19.19
N GLU A 108 1.29 -2.59 20.42
CA GLU A 108 1.31 -1.15 20.66
C GLU A 108 2.57 -0.48 20.07
N ALA A 109 3.74 -1.11 20.20
CA ALA A 109 4.99 -0.64 19.60
C ALA A 109 4.93 -0.65 18.06
N ALA A 110 4.34 -1.68 17.46
CA ALA A 110 4.14 -1.75 16.01
C ALA A 110 3.22 -0.64 15.51
N VAL A 111 2.10 -0.42 16.22
CA VAL A 111 1.14 0.64 15.89
C VAL A 111 1.78 2.03 15.98
N GLU A 112 2.58 2.32 17.01
CA GLU A 112 3.27 3.61 17.09
C GLU A 112 4.29 3.77 15.95
N GLY A 113 5.03 2.71 15.59
CA GLY A 113 5.92 2.71 14.43
C GLY A 113 5.21 3.06 13.13
N PHE A 114 4.08 2.42 12.86
CA PHE A 114 3.26 2.75 11.68
C PHE A 114 2.66 4.17 11.73
N ALA A 115 2.29 4.66 12.93
CA ALA A 115 1.80 6.02 13.09
C ALA A 115 2.87 7.07 12.77
N GLN A 116 4.14 6.79 13.09
CA GLN A 116 5.27 7.64 12.69
C GLN A 116 5.43 7.66 11.17
N GLN A 117 5.24 6.52 10.50
CA GLN A 117 5.28 6.45 9.03
C GLN A 117 4.20 7.34 8.38
N VAL A 118 3.04 7.55 9.00
CA VAL A 118 2.01 8.50 8.50
C VAL A 118 2.56 9.93 8.42
N THR A 119 3.27 10.36 9.46
CA THR A 119 3.90 11.69 9.46
C THR A 119 5.00 11.77 8.41
N GLN A 120 5.90 10.79 8.39
CA GLN A 120 7.06 10.81 7.50
C GLN A 120 6.65 10.71 6.01
N ALA A 121 5.68 9.87 5.67
CA ALA A 121 5.13 9.80 4.31
C ALA A 121 4.48 11.13 3.90
N GLY A 122 3.82 11.79 4.85
CA GLY A 122 3.25 13.12 4.67
C GLY A 122 4.29 14.21 4.36
N GLU A 123 5.46 14.15 5.01
CA GLU A 123 6.59 15.05 4.75
C GLU A 123 7.25 14.76 3.40
N VAL A 124 7.43 13.48 3.06
CA VAL A 124 7.92 13.04 1.74
C VAL A 124 6.98 13.53 0.63
N PHE A 125 5.68 13.34 0.79
CA PHE A 125 4.68 13.83 -0.16
C PHE A 125 4.68 15.36 -0.28
N GLN A 126 4.86 16.11 0.81
CA GLN A 126 4.89 17.57 0.76
C GLN A 126 6.17 18.12 0.10
N SER A 127 7.31 17.46 0.32
CA SER A 127 8.59 17.87 -0.27
C SER A 127 8.71 17.46 -1.75
N ASP A 128 8.13 16.33 -2.14
CA ASP A 128 8.05 15.86 -3.52
C ASP A 128 6.64 15.29 -3.85
N PRO A 129 5.68 16.17 -4.19
CA PRO A 129 4.31 15.77 -4.51
C PRO A 129 4.18 14.94 -5.78
N ALA A 130 5.09 15.14 -6.75
CA ALA A 130 5.08 14.42 -8.01
C ALA A 130 5.68 13.01 -7.86
N GLY A 131 6.72 12.87 -7.05
CA GLY A 131 7.44 11.61 -6.92
C GLY A 131 8.29 11.25 -8.14
N GLY A 132 8.54 9.96 -8.29
CA GLY A 132 9.10 9.38 -9.52
C GLY A 132 8.09 9.39 -10.67
N GLU A 133 8.57 9.25 -11.91
CA GLU A 133 7.72 9.22 -13.09
C GLU A 133 6.60 8.17 -12.95
N ALA A 134 5.35 8.61 -13.08
CA ALA A 134 4.22 7.70 -13.14
C ALA A 134 4.39 6.74 -14.32
N ILE A 135 4.02 5.47 -14.12
CA ILE A 135 4.01 4.48 -15.21
C ILE A 135 3.19 5.06 -16.37
N PRO A 136 3.78 5.21 -17.57
CA PRO A 136 3.08 5.81 -18.68
C PRO A 136 1.87 4.96 -19.04
N ASN A 137 0.73 5.61 -19.28
CA ASN A 137 -0.45 4.90 -19.76
C ASN A 137 -0.22 4.31 -21.16
N TRP A 138 -1.00 3.29 -21.52
CA TRP A 138 -0.89 2.63 -22.83
C TRP A 138 -1.01 3.60 -23.99
N THR A 139 -1.86 4.62 -23.90
CA THR A 139 -1.97 5.65 -24.95
C THR A 139 -0.65 6.39 -25.17
N ARG A 140 0.08 6.74 -24.10
CA ARG A 140 1.38 7.39 -24.16
C ARG A 140 2.46 6.45 -24.69
N VAL A 141 2.43 5.18 -24.28
CA VAL A 141 3.33 4.14 -24.82
C VAL A 141 3.10 3.98 -26.32
N LEU A 142 1.86 3.81 -26.77
CA LEU A 142 1.52 3.65 -28.19
C LEU A 142 1.80 4.89 -29.02
N ALA A 143 1.66 6.09 -28.45
CA ALA A 143 2.02 7.33 -29.14
C ALA A 143 3.54 7.46 -29.34
N ALA A 144 4.35 7.02 -28.37
CA ALA A 144 5.81 7.07 -28.46
C ALA A 144 6.40 5.88 -29.23
N PHE A 145 5.76 4.70 -29.12
CA PHE A 145 6.19 3.43 -29.69
C PHE A 145 4.98 2.75 -30.37
N PRO A 146 4.60 3.16 -31.59
CA PRO A 146 3.44 2.63 -32.29
C PRO A 146 3.50 1.11 -32.54
N ASP A 147 4.70 0.57 -32.71
CA ASP A 147 4.96 -0.85 -32.99
C ASP A 147 5.09 -1.72 -31.73
N PHE A 148 4.99 -1.11 -30.54
CA PHE A 148 5.13 -1.81 -29.26
C PHE A 148 4.20 -3.02 -29.10
N PRO A 149 2.91 -3.00 -29.53
CA PRO A 149 2.04 -4.17 -29.43
C PRO A 149 2.59 -5.39 -30.18
N GLN A 150 3.17 -5.19 -31.35
CA GLN A 150 3.75 -6.24 -32.18
C GLN A 150 5.04 -6.77 -31.54
N GLU A 151 5.88 -5.89 -31.01
CA GLU A 151 7.09 -6.28 -30.25
C GLU A 151 6.73 -7.11 -29.02
N LEU A 152 5.74 -6.67 -28.23
CA LEU A 152 5.25 -7.38 -27.06
C LEU A 152 4.67 -8.74 -27.42
N GLN A 153 3.89 -8.83 -28.50
CA GLN A 153 3.34 -10.09 -28.99
C GLN A 153 4.46 -11.06 -29.42
N THR A 154 5.48 -10.55 -30.10
CA THR A 154 6.63 -11.34 -30.54
C THR A 154 7.43 -11.87 -29.37
N ALA A 155 7.69 -11.01 -28.36
CA ALA A 155 8.38 -11.40 -27.14
C ALA A 155 7.59 -12.47 -26.36
N ALA A 156 6.29 -12.29 -26.18
CA ALA A 156 5.43 -13.27 -25.50
C ALA A 156 5.38 -14.61 -26.25
N ALA A 157 5.34 -14.60 -27.58
CA ALA A 157 5.37 -15.82 -28.39
C ALA A 157 6.73 -16.53 -28.36
N ALA A 158 7.83 -15.79 -28.15
CA ALA A 158 9.16 -16.37 -27.96
C ALA A 158 9.29 -17.01 -26.56
N ASP A 159 8.78 -16.34 -25.52
CA ASP A 159 8.80 -16.86 -24.14
C ASP A 159 7.95 -18.12 -23.97
N ALA A 160 6.77 -18.17 -24.61
CA ALA A 160 5.91 -19.35 -24.60
C ALA A 160 6.52 -20.59 -25.31
N LYS A 161 7.59 -20.41 -26.09
CA LYS A 161 8.34 -21.50 -26.74
C LYS A 161 9.55 -21.96 -25.95
N ALA A 162 9.98 -21.19 -24.94
CA ALA A 162 11.08 -21.53 -24.04
C ALA A 162 10.59 -22.44 -22.91
#